data_AF-A0A242DZY2-F1
#
_entry.id   AF-A0A242DZY2-F1
#
_cell.length_a   1.000
_cell.length_b   1.000
_cell.length_c   1.000
_cell.angle_alpha   90.00
_cell.angle_beta   90.00
_cell.angle_gamma   90.00
#
_symmetry.space_group_name_H-M   'P 1'
#
loop_
_entity.id
_entity.type
_entity.pdbx_description
1 polymer ?
#
loop_
_entity_poly.entity_id
_entity_poly.type
_entity_poly.pdbx_seq_one_letter_code
_entity_poly.pdbx_strand_id
1 'polypeptide(L)'
;MMNRSIGKRANDYFLEIIEWIPRLIQLQLLWFLCVLPVFTLGTAGRTVLYMIYYYKKNEEKKLSSLYWKKFRENISLYGKQDSLASSYFLLLFIDYRIFHYLGGGIGYTLMYTTLFLLLLSAVLFSYKILLQLENQKEVSWIAAFFLFFNDFKSALFYLAGTSILLVALWFAGPIYLALLGFSFLFYFQVLLFIHRTQEKGLKKEE
;
A
#
# COMPACT_ATOMS: atom_id res chain seq x y z
N MET A 1 -18.49 31.32 11.03
CA MET A 1 -19.18 30.14 10.44
C MET A 1 -18.26 29.08 9.82
N MET A 2 -16.93 29.31 9.72
CA MET A 2 -15.99 28.40 9.04
C MET A 2 -15.61 27.12 9.82
N ASN A 3 -15.83 27.08 11.15
CA ASN A 3 -15.42 25.95 12.01
C ASN A 3 -16.39 24.75 11.97
N ARG A 4 -17.69 24.99 11.69
CA ARG A 4 -18.71 23.91 11.62
C ARG A 4 -18.56 23.02 10.36
N SER A 5 -18.03 23.54 9.26
CA SER A 5 -17.84 22.76 8.02
C SER A 5 -16.59 21.88 8.05
N ILE A 6 -15.55 22.30 8.77
CA ILE A 6 -14.34 21.50 9.00
C ILE A 6 -14.65 20.35 9.96
N GLY A 7 -15.37 20.64 11.06
CA GLY A 7 -15.81 19.61 12.01
C GLY A 7 -16.72 18.56 11.39
N LYS A 8 -17.66 18.95 10.52
CA LYS A 8 -18.49 18.00 9.76
C LYS A 8 -17.66 17.11 8.83
N ARG A 9 -16.78 17.69 8.01
CA ARG A 9 -15.91 16.91 7.11
C ARG A 9 -15.03 15.93 7.86
N ALA A 10 -14.41 16.36 8.96
CA ALA A 10 -13.60 15.47 9.79
C ALA A 10 -14.43 14.31 10.33
N ASN A 11 -15.64 14.58 10.84
CA ASN A 11 -16.55 13.55 11.34
C ASN A 11 -16.96 12.56 10.24
N ASP A 12 -17.26 13.06 9.03
CA ASP A 12 -17.63 12.20 7.90
C ASP A 12 -16.48 11.28 7.48
N TYR A 13 -15.23 11.78 7.47
CA TYR A 13 -14.04 10.95 7.26
C TYR A 13 -13.83 9.92 8.37
N PHE A 14 -14.06 10.30 9.64
CA PHE A 14 -13.95 9.36 10.76
C PHE A 14 -14.99 8.25 10.65
N LEU A 15 -16.24 8.57 10.30
CA LEU A 15 -17.29 7.60 10.07
C LEU A 15 -16.93 6.67 8.91
N GLU A 16 -16.44 7.21 7.79
CA GLU A 16 -15.96 6.41 6.66
C GLU A 16 -14.88 5.42 7.10
N ILE A 17 -13.87 5.86 7.85
CA ILE A 17 -12.79 4.99 8.35
C ILE A 17 -13.37 3.88 9.25
N ILE A 18 -14.28 4.21 10.17
CA ILE A 18 -14.89 3.24 11.08
C ILE A 18 -15.66 2.17 10.31
N GLU A 19 -16.43 2.55 9.28
CA GLU A 19 -17.13 1.59 8.43
C GLU A 19 -16.18 0.66 7.66
N TRP A 20 -14.98 1.13 7.36
CA TRP A 20 -13.94 0.35 6.70
C TRP A 20 -13.22 -0.62 7.64
N ILE A 21 -13.15 -0.36 8.95
CA ILE A 21 -12.42 -1.22 9.91
C ILE A 21 -12.79 -2.72 9.77
N PRO A 22 -14.07 -3.13 9.80
CA PRO A 22 -14.42 -4.56 9.67
C PRO A 22 -13.97 -5.16 8.34
N ARG A 23 -14.06 -4.39 7.25
CA ARG A 23 -13.65 -4.82 5.91
C ARG A 23 -12.13 -4.98 5.83
N LEU A 24 -11.38 -4.07 6.43
CA LEU A 24 -9.92 -4.13 6.48
C LEU A 24 -9.44 -5.31 7.33
N ILE A 25 -10.11 -5.61 8.44
CA ILE A 25 -9.83 -6.83 9.24
C ILE A 25 -10.05 -8.08 8.39
N GLN A 26 -11.16 -8.15 7.65
CA GLN A 26 -11.44 -9.29 6.77
C GLN A 26 -10.38 -9.43 5.66
N LEU A 27 -9.99 -8.32 5.01
CA LEU A 27 -8.91 -8.33 4.02
C LEU A 27 -7.57 -8.73 4.62
N GLN A 28 -7.28 -8.32 5.86
CA GLN A 28 -6.05 -8.67 6.56
C GLN A 28 -5.96 -10.18 6.82
N LEU A 29 -7.06 -10.80 7.24
CA LEU A 29 -7.12 -12.26 7.44
C LEU A 29 -6.95 -13.03 6.12
N LEU A 30 -7.61 -12.57 5.04
CA LEU A 30 -7.45 -13.17 3.71
C LEU A 30 -6.03 -13.00 3.18
N TRP A 31 -5.41 -11.84 3.42
CA TRP A 31 -4.03 -11.56 3.06
C TRP A 31 -3.07 -12.49 3.81
N PHE A 32 -3.22 -12.67 5.12
CA PHE A 32 -2.39 -13.61 5.89
C PHE A 32 -2.47 -15.03 5.36
N LEU A 33 -3.68 -15.51 5.06
CA LEU A 33 -3.87 -16.86 4.51
C LEU A 33 -3.20 -17.00 3.14
N CYS A 34 -3.26 -15.95 2.31
CA CYS A 34 -2.65 -15.96 1.00
C CYS A 34 -1.12 -15.87 1.04
N VAL A 35 -0.53 -15.13 1.99
CA VAL A 35 0.91 -14.84 2.05
C VAL A 35 1.73 -15.97 2.70
N LEU A 36 1.07 -17.02 3.22
CA LEU A 36 1.75 -18.20 3.80
C LEU A 36 2.90 -18.71 2.90
N PRO A 37 2.73 -18.83 1.58
CA PRO A 37 3.86 -18.98 0.67
C PRO A 37 4.45 -17.58 0.41
N VAL A 38 5.66 -17.33 0.88
CA VAL A 38 6.30 -15.99 0.81
C VAL A 38 6.35 -15.41 -0.61
N PHE A 39 6.41 -16.25 -1.64
CA PHE A 39 6.40 -15.85 -3.05
C PHE A 39 5.08 -15.23 -3.54
N THR A 40 4.00 -15.36 -2.77
CA THR A 40 2.68 -14.80 -3.12
C THR A 40 2.43 -13.44 -2.48
N LEU A 41 3.38 -12.90 -1.71
CA LEU A 41 3.24 -11.63 -0.99
C LEU A 41 2.85 -10.48 -1.93
N GLY A 42 3.53 -10.38 -3.07
CA GLY A 42 3.23 -9.37 -4.09
C GLY A 42 1.80 -9.49 -4.64
N THR A 43 1.34 -10.71 -4.93
CA THR A 43 0.02 -10.95 -5.53
C THR A 43 -1.12 -10.79 -4.51
N ALA A 44 -0.89 -11.20 -3.27
CA ALA A 44 -1.83 -10.94 -2.16
C ALA A 44 -1.95 -9.43 -1.92
N GLY A 45 -0.83 -8.71 -1.86
CA GLY A 45 -0.80 -7.24 -1.75
C GLY A 45 -1.54 -6.54 -2.90
N ARG A 46 -1.29 -6.96 -4.16
CA ARG A 46 -2.05 -6.46 -5.32
C ARG A 46 -3.54 -6.69 -5.18
N THR A 47 -3.95 -7.87 -4.72
CA THR A 47 -5.37 -8.21 -4.58
C THR A 47 -6.03 -7.35 -3.51
N VAL A 48 -5.37 -7.08 -2.38
CA VAL A 48 -5.88 -6.15 -1.36
C VAL A 48 -6.01 -4.73 -1.91
N LEU A 49 -4.98 -4.21 -2.60
CA LEU A 49 -5.03 -2.89 -3.25
C LEU A 49 -6.17 -2.81 -4.29
N TYR A 50 -6.33 -3.85 -5.12
CA TYR A 50 -7.43 -3.97 -6.08
C TYR A 50 -8.78 -3.88 -5.38
N MET A 51 -8.98 -4.67 -4.33
CA MET A 51 -10.24 -4.73 -3.61
C MET A 51 -10.57 -3.39 -2.98
N ILE A 52 -9.62 -2.73 -2.31
CA ILE A 52 -9.86 -1.42 -1.71
C ILE A 52 -10.19 -0.37 -2.77
N TYR A 53 -9.40 -0.30 -3.85
CA TYR A 53 -9.63 0.65 -4.94
C TYR A 53 -10.99 0.43 -5.62
N TYR A 54 -11.35 -0.83 -5.92
CA TYR A 54 -12.61 -1.17 -6.56
C TYR A 54 -13.81 -0.87 -5.66
N TYR A 55 -13.73 -1.18 -4.37
CA TYR A 55 -14.80 -0.88 -3.39
C TYR A 55 -15.03 0.63 -3.23
N LYS A 56 -13.95 1.42 -3.20
CA LYS A 56 -14.03 2.89 -3.20
C LYS A 56 -14.73 3.44 -4.45
N LYS A 57 -14.73 2.70 -5.56
CA LYS A 57 -15.27 3.15 -6.86
C LYS A 57 -16.68 2.60 -7.17
N ASN A 58 -17.00 1.37 -6.75
CA ASN A 58 -18.17 0.63 -7.24
C ASN A 58 -19.11 0.05 -6.16
N GLU A 59 -18.90 0.34 -4.86
CA GLU A 59 -19.82 -0.01 -3.74
C GLU A 59 -20.35 -1.47 -3.68
N GLU A 60 -19.60 -2.46 -4.18
CA GLU A 60 -20.06 -3.87 -4.12
C GLU A 60 -20.01 -4.46 -2.71
N LYS A 61 -20.84 -5.49 -2.42
CA LYS A 61 -21.04 -6.03 -1.06
C LYS A 61 -20.39 -7.39 -0.76
N LYS A 62 -19.88 -8.14 -1.77
CA LYS A 62 -19.31 -9.48 -1.55
C LYS A 62 -17.77 -9.49 -1.60
N LEU A 63 -17.13 -9.30 -0.44
CA LEU A 63 -15.68 -9.09 -0.32
C LEU A 63 -14.87 -10.37 -0.53
N SER A 64 -15.24 -11.47 0.13
CA SER A 64 -14.43 -12.69 0.18
C SER A 64 -14.45 -13.50 -1.12
N SER A 65 -15.62 -13.72 -1.72
CA SER A 65 -15.73 -14.48 -2.98
C SER A 65 -15.03 -13.76 -4.14
N LEU A 66 -15.16 -12.43 -4.18
CA LEU A 66 -14.50 -11.61 -5.18
C LEU A 66 -12.98 -11.61 -4.99
N TYR A 67 -12.52 -11.53 -3.74
CA TYR A 67 -11.09 -11.62 -3.40
C TYR A 67 -10.45 -12.90 -3.95
N TRP A 68 -11.06 -14.07 -3.70
CA TRP A 68 -10.50 -15.34 -4.19
C TRP A 68 -10.46 -15.44 -5.70
N LYS A 69 -11.52 -14.98 -6.37
CA LYS A 69 -11.57 -14.92 -7.83
C LYS A 69 -10.43 -14.05 -8.38
N LYS A 70 -10.28 -12.84 -7.84
CA LYS A 70 -9.25 -11.88 -8.27
C LYS A 70 -7.84 -12.32 -7.91
N PHE A 71 -7.66 -12.97 -6.76
CA PHE A 71 -6.38 -13.53 -6.36
C PHE A 71 -5.88 -14.57 -7.37
N ARG A 72 -6.75 -15.50 -7.80
CA ARG A 72 -6.40 -16.52 -8.81
C ARG A 72 -6.11 -15.89 -10.17
N GLU A 73 -6.91 -14.91 -10.59
CA GLU A 73 -6.66 -14.16 -11.82
C GLU A 73 -5.30 -13.43 -11.76
N ASN A 74 -4.99 -12.77 -10.64
CA ASN A 74 -3.73 -12.05 -10.44
C ASN A 74 -2.51 -12.99 -10.40
N ILE A 75 -2.63 -14.19 -9.82
CA ILE A 75 -1.58 -15.22 -9.89
C ILE A 75 -1.30 -15.58 -11.34
N SER A 76 -2.35 -15.81 -12.15
CA SER A 76 -2.19 -16.21 -13.54
C SER A 76 -1.58 -15.11 -14.40
N LEU A 77 -2.00 -13.86 -14.20
CA LEU A 77 -1.57 -12.73 -15.03
C LEU A 77 -0.20 -12.18 -14.62
N TYR A 78 0.04 -12.07 -13.31
CA TYR A 78 1.19 -11.34 -12.78
C TYR A 78 2.04 -12.15 -11.81
N GLY A 79 1.72 -13.42 -11.55
CA GLY A 79 2.40 -14.22 -10.53
C GLY A 79 3.91 -14.31 -10.72
N LYS A 80 4.41 -14.35 -11.98
CA LYS A 80 5.85 -14.29 -12.25
C LYS A 80 6.48 -12.97 -11.81
N GLN A 81 5.86 -11.85 -12.19
CA GLN A 81 6.36 -10.51 -11.83
C GLN A 81 6.29 -10.27 -10.32
N ASP A 82 5.22 -10.73 -9.67
CA ASP A 82 5.02 -10.57 -8.23
C ASP A 82 5.92 -11.48 -7.40
N SER A 83 6.19 -12.69 -7.90
CA SER A 83 7.14 -13.60 -7.25
C SER A 83 8.55 -13.02 -7.28
N LEU A 84 8.95 -12.40 -8.40
CA LEU A 84 10.23 -11.67 -8.48
C LEU A 84 10.27 -10.49 -7.52
N ALA A 85 9.19 -9.69 -7.45
CA ALA A 85 9.10 -8.59 -6.49
C ALA A 85 9.17 -9.09 -5.04
N SER A 86 8.45 -10.18 -4.72
CA SER A 86 8.47 -10.80 -3.38
C SER A 86 9.87 -11.31 -3.02
N SER A 87 10.57 -11.92 -3.97
CA SER A 87 11.96 -12.36 -3.78
C SER A 87 12.90 -11.19 -3.54
N TYR A 88 12.74 -10.09 -4.28
CA TYR A 88 13.51 -8.86 -4.07
C TYR A 88 13.29 -8.27 -2.67
N PHE A 89 12.04 -8.19 -2.20
CA PHE A 89 11.74 -7.74 -0.84
C PHE A 89 12.35 -8.65 0.23
N LEU A 90 12.34 -9.96 0.01
CA LEU A 90 12.95 -10.93 0.91
C LEU A 90 14.46 -10.73 1.01
N LEU A 91 15.15 -10.53 -0.12
CA LEU A 91 16.59 -10.26 -0.14
C LEU A 91 16.94 -8.98 0.61
N LEU A 92 16.24 -7.87 0.36
CA LEU A 92 16.44 -6.62 1.10
C LEU A 92 16.20 -6.80 2.60
N PHE A 93 15.21 -7.61 2.98
CA PHE A 93 14.96 -7.91 4.38
C PHE A 93 16.11 -8.71 5.01
N ILE A 94 16.68 -9.69 4.29
CA ILE A 94 17.87 -10.42 4.73
C ILE A 94 19.05 -9.45 4.89
N ASP A 95 19.31 -8.59 3.91
CA ASP A 95 20.39 -7.61 3.97
C ASP A 95 20.25 -6.68 5.18
N TYR A 96 19.03 -6.18 5.43
CA TYR A 96 18.71 -5.39 6.61
C TYR A 96 19.09 -6.13 7.91
N ARG A 97 18.75 -7.42 8.03
CA ARG A 97 19.09 -8.24 9.19
C ARG A 97 20.61 -8.41 9.32
N ILE A 98 21.30 -8.70 8.22
CA ILE A 98 22.77 -8.84 8.20
C ILE A 98 23.45 -7.55 8.68
N PHE A 99 23.05 -6.40 8.15
CA PHE A 99 23.64 -5.11 8.54
C PHE A 99 23.32 -4.72 9.99
N HIS A 100 22.13 -5.06 10.48
CA HIS A 100 21.80 -4.91 11.90
C HIS A 100 22.69 -5.78 12.79
N TYR A 101 22.99 -7.02 12.40
CA TYR A 101 23.89 -7.92 13.15
C TYR A 101 25.36 -7.52 13.07
N LEU A 102 25.81 -6.98 11.93
CA LEU A 102 27.19 -6.52 11.75
C LEU A 102 27.57 -5.46 12.79
N GLY A 103 26.62 -4.58 13.13
CA GLY A 103 26.83 -3.50 14.08
C GLY A 103 27.89 -2.48 13.64
N GLY A 104 28.19 -1.53 14.52
CA GLY A 104 29.14 -0.45 14.25
C GLY A 104 28.63 0.62 13.27
N GLY A 105 29.42 1.67 13.05
CA GLY A 105 28.99 2.85 12.27
C GLY A 105 28.63 2.53 10.81
N ILE A 106 29.42 1.68 10.15
CA ILE A 106 29.18 1.25 8.77
C ILE A 106 27.95 0.34 8.70
N GLY A 107 27.82 -0.62 9.63
CA GLY A 107 26.68 -1.53 9.70
C GLY A 107 25.35 -0.78 9.87
N TYR A 108 25.30 0.19 10.79
CA TYR A 108 24.08 1.01 10.97
C TYR A 108 23.77 1.87 9.75
N THR A 109 24.78 2.47 9.09
CA THR A 109 24.56 3.26 7.87
C THR A 109 23.96 2.41 6.76
N LEU A 110 24.50 1.20 6.54
CA LEU A 110 23.96 0.25 5.56
C LEU A 110 22.57 -0.23 5.96
N MET A 111 22.33 -0.51 7.24
CA MET A 111 21.01 -0.92 7.76
C MET A 111 19.92 0.12 7.45
N TYR A 112 20.16 1.41 7.76
CA TYR A 112 19.20 2.46 7.48
C TYR A 112 19.01 2.70 5.98
N THR A 113 20.08 2.55 5.19
CA THR A 113 20.00 2.64 3.72
C THR A 113 19.12 1.54 3.15
N THR A 114 19.32 0.29 3.58
CA THR A 114 18.51 -0.85 3.14
C THR A 114 17.05 -0.72 3.60
N LEU A 115 16.82 -0.24 4.82
CA LEU A 115 15.47 0.03 5.31
C LEU A 115 14.76 1.10 4.47
N PHE A 116 15.46 2.17 4.11
CA PHE A 116 14.95 3.21 3.22
C PHE A 116 14.62 2.65 1.82
N LEU A 117 15.52 1.84 1.25
CA LEU A 117 15.29 1.18 -0.05
C LEU A 117 14.10 0.23 -0.02
N LEU A 118 13.91 -0.51 1.07
CA LEU A 118 12.77 -1.40 1.27
C LEU A 118 11.47 -0.59 1.30
N LEU A 119 11.42 0.47 2.10
CA LEU A 119 10.24 1.35 2.19
C LEU A 119 9.92 2.00 0.83
N LEU A 120 10.93 2.57 0.18
CA LEU A 120 10.78 3.21 -1.13
C LEU A 120 10.24 2.22 -2.17
N SER A 121 10.81 1.02 -2.22
CA SER A 121 10.39 -0.03 -3.14
C SER A 121 8.96 -0.50 -2.88
N ALA A 122 8.54 -0.61 -1.60
CA ALA A 122 7.18 -0.99 -1.24
C ALA A 122 6.14 0.06 -1.68
N VAL A 123 6.47 1.34 -1.50
CA VAL A 123 5.63 2.45 -1.96
C VAL A 123 5.55 2.49 -3.49
N LEU A 124 6.68 2.34 -4.19
CA LEU A 124 6.72 2.31 -5.65
C LEU A 124 5.95 1.11 -6.23
N PHE A 125 6.08 -0.07 -5.62
CA PHE A 125 5.34 -1.26 -6.05
C PHE A 125 3.82 -1.04 -5.92
N SER A 126 3.38 -0.50 -4.79
CA SER A 126 1.97 -0.22 -4.55
C SER A 126 1.44 0.86 -5.49
N TYR A 127 2.23 1.91 -5.72
CA TYR A 127 1.91 2.98 -6.67
C TYR A 127 1.80 2.47 -8.11
N LYS A 128 2.73 1.62 -8.56
CA LYS A 128 2.66 0.97 -9.87
C LYS A 128 1.36 0.18 -10.03
N ILE A 129 0.97 -0.59 -9.01
CA ILE A 129 -0.28 -1.35 -9.04
C ILE A 129 -1.46 -0.40 -9.21
N LEU A 130 -1.54 0.66 -8.42
CA LEU A 130 -2.63 1.64 -8.51
C LEU A 130 -2.70 2.31 -9.90
N LEU A 131 -1.56 2.61 -10.52
CA LEU A 131 -1.51 3.11 -11.90
C LEU A 131 -2.02 2.09 -12.92
N GLN A 132 -1.73 0.80 -12.74
CA GLN A 132 -2.25 -0.27 -13.60
C GLN A 132 -3.77 -0.39 -13.46
N LEU A 133 -4.31 -0.20 -12.25
CA LEU A 133 -5.75 -0.23 -11.98
C LEU A 133 -6.49 0.95 -12.61
N GLU A 134 -5.92 2.15 -12.53
CA GLU A 134 -6.52 3.35 -13.12
C GLU A 134 -6.48 3.32 -14.65
N ASN A 135 -5.32 3.04 -15.23
CA ASN A 135 -5.10 3.18 -16.67
C ASN A 135 -5.42 1.92 -17.49
N GLN A 136 -5.75 0.79 -16.84
CA GLN A 136 -6.02 -0.51 -17.49
C GLN A 136 -4.89 -0.96 -18.46
N LYS A 137 -3.66 -0.45 -18.28
CA LYS A 137 -2.50 -0.70 -19.13
C LYS A 137 -1.34 -1.25 -18.31
N GLU A 138 -0.50 -2.06 -18.95
CA GLU A 138 0.75 -2.50 -18.34
C GLU A 138 1.71 -1.32 -18.18
N VAL A 139 2.03 -0.98 -16.93
CA VAL A 139 3.00 0.06 -16.59
C VAL A 139 4.32 -0.62 -16.22
N SER A 140 5.39 -0.26 -16.92
CA SER A 140 6.75 -0.69 -16.57
C SER A 140 7.20 -0.07 -15.24
N TRP A 141 8.09 -0.76 -14.52
CA TRP A 141 8.68 -0.27 -13.27
C TRP A 141 9.38 1.08 -13.42
N ILE A 142 10.07 1.29 -14.53
CA ILE A 142 10.78 2.54 -14.83
C ILE A 142 9.77 3.68 -15.05
N ALA A 143 8.68 3.42 -15.78
CA ALA A 143 7.63 4.41 -16.00
C ALA A 143 6.93 4.80 -14.69
N ALA A 144 6.65 3.82 -13.82
CA ALA A 144 6.09 4.09 -12.49
C ALA A 144 7.04 4.93 -11.63
N PHE A 145 8.34 4.65 -11.67
CA PHE A 145 9.37 5.44 -10.98
C PHE A 145 9.39 6.89 -11.45
N PHE A 146 9.47 7.14 -12.76
CA PHE A 146 9.46 8.50 -13.30
C PHE A 146 8.16 9.24 -12.97
N LEU A 147 7.00 8.59 -13.12
CA LEU A 147 5.70 9.21 -12.79
C LEU A 147 5.52 9.49 -11.30
N PHE A 148 6.17 8.70 -10.44
CA PHE A 148 6.17 8.91 -9.00
C PHE A 148 7.01 10.15 -8.65
N PHE A 149 8.25 10.22 -9.14
CA PHE A 149 9.17 11.32 -8.84
C PHE A 149 8.89 12.61 -9.61
N ASN A 150 8.14 12.56 -10.72
CA ASN A 150 7.73 13.76 -11.45
C ASN A 150 6.96 14.74 -10.55
N ASP A 151 6.18 14.22 -9.59
CA ASP A 151 5.56 15.03 -8.54
C ASP A 151 6.23 14.77 -7.20
N PHE A 152 7.45 15.29 -7.04
CA PHE A 152 8.25 15.09 -5.83
C PHE A 152 7.50 15.40 -4.52
N LYS A 153 6.63 16.44 -4.53
CA LYS A 153 5.78 16.78 -3.38
C LYS A 153 4.82 15.64 -3.01
N SER A 154 4.16 15.05 -4.00
CA SER A 154 3.27 13.91 -3.77
C SER A 154 4.06 12.70 -3.31
N ALA A 155 5.18 12.38 -3.97
CA ALA A 155 6.07 11.28 -3.58
C ALA A 155 6.51 11.35 -2.10
N LEU A 156 6.94 12.54 -1.66
CA LEU A 156 7.24 12.80 -0.26
C LEU A 156 6.03 12.57 0.64
N PHE A 157 4.84 12.98 0.22
CA PHE A 157 3.62 12.75 1.00
C PHE A 157 3.28 11.25 1.13
N TYR A 158 3.47 10.45 0.08
CA TYR A 158 3.32 8.98 0.16
C TYR A 158 4.33 8.36 1.12
N LEU A 159 5.61 8.74 1.02
CA LEU A 159 6.68 8.19 1.85
C LEU A 159 6.54 8.60 3.32
N ALA A 160 6.30 9.88 3.56
CA ALA A 160 6.13 10.44 4.90
C ALA A 160 4.84 9.90 5.54
N GLY A 161 3.73 9.91 4.81
CA GLY A 161 2.45 9.41 5.32
C GLY A 161 2.50 7.92 5.65
N THR A 162 3.10 7.10 4.78
CA THR A 162 3.28 5.67 5.05
C THR A 162 4.21 5.43 6.24
N SER A 163 5.31 6.19 6.36
CA SER A 163 6.24 6.10 7.49
C SER A 163 5.59 6.48 8.83
N ILE A 164 4.88 7.62 8.87
CA ILE A 164 4.16 8.08 10.06
C ILE A 164 3.14 7.04 10.49
N LEU A 165 2.41 6.47 9.54
CA LEU A 165 1.42 5.46 9.83
C LEU A 165 2.04 4.15 10.36
N LEU A 166 3.17 3.72 9.79
CA LEU A 166 3.93 2.58 10.31
C LEU A 166 4.37 2.79 11.76
N VAL A 167 4.91 3.98 12.08
CA VAL A 167 5.33 4.33 13.44
C VAL A 167 4.12 4.38 14.39
N ALA A 168 3.00 4.95 13.95
CA ALA A 168 1.77 5.00 14.74
C ALA A 168 1.22 3.59 15.05
N LEU A 169 1.21 2.70 14.06
CA LEU A 169 0.79 1.31 14.24
C LEU A 169 1.75 0.53 15.15
N TRP A 170 3.06 0.78 15.03
CA TRP A 170 4.05 0.23 15.94
C TRP A 170 3.79 0.62 17.40
N PHE A 171 3.44 1.90 17.64
CA PHE A 171 3.11 2.41 18.96
C PHE A 171 1.76 1.90 19.49
N ALA A 172 0.76 1.71 18.62
CA ALA A 172 -0.56 1.18 18.99
C ALA A 172 -0.47 -0.26 19.54
N GLY A 173 0.56 -1.01 19.15
CA GLY A 173 0.88 -2.33 19.70
C GLY A 173 0.62 -3.50 18.74
N PRO A 174 1.08 -4.70 19.12
CA PRO A 174 1.15 -5.86 18.22
C PRO A 174 -0.23 -6.37 17.77
N ILE A 175 -1.27 -6.18 18.58
CA ILE A 175 -2.64 -6.62 18.27
C ILE A 175 -3.21 -5.81 17.10
N TYR A 176 -3.02 -4.49 17.09
CA TYR A 176 -3.50 -3.63 16.00
C TYR A 176 -2.70 -3.85 14.71
N LEU A 177 -1.39 -4.10 14.83
CA LEU A 177 -0.56 -4.52 13.71
C LEU A 177 -1.06 -5.83 13.09
N ALA A 178 -1.44 -6.81 13.91
CA ALA A 178 -1.98 -8.07 13.42
C ALA A 178 -3.36 -7.87 12.77
N LEU A 179 -4.26 -7.11 13.39
CA LEU A 179 -5.64 -6.99 12.88
C LEU A 179 -5.78 -6.08 11.65
N LEU A 180 -5.00 -5.01 11.57
CA LEU A 180 -5.16 -3.97 10.56
C LEU A 180 -3.90 -3.72 9.72
N GLY A 181 -2.71 -4.10 10.19
CA GLY A 181 -1.41 -3.62 9.72
C GLY A 181 -1.29 -3.35 8.22
N PHE A 182 -1.15 -4.40 7.39
CA PHE A 182 -0.91 -4.22 5.95
C PHE A 182 -2.13 -3.69 5.20
N SER A 183 -3.33 -4.14 5.55
CA SER A 183 -4.57 -3.72 4.89
C SER A 183 -4.86 -2.24 5.12
N PHE A 184 -4.54 -1.70 6.31
CA PHE A 184 -4.69 -0.29 6.62
C PHE A 184 -3.64 0.58 5.91
N LEU A 185 -2.40 0.09 5.77
CA LEU A 185 -1.37 0.75 4.95
C LEU A 185 -1.80 0.84 3.48
N PHE A 186 -2.30 -0.26 2.91
CA PHE A 186 -2.82 -0.27 1.54
C PHE A 186 -4.04 0.65 1.38
N TYR A 187 -4.93 0.69 2.38
CA TYR A 187 -6.06 1.61 2.40
C TYR A 187 -5.63 3.07 2.34
N PHE A 188 -4.66 3.43 3.18
CA PHE A 188 -4.11 4.78 3.19
C PHE A 188 -3.46 5.14 1.84
N GLN A 189 -2.71 4.22 1.23
CA GLN A 189 -2.12 4.45 -0.10
C GLN A 189 -3.16 4.63 -1.21
N VAL A 190 -4.26 3.88 -1.18
CA VAL A 190 -5.38 4.05 -2.12
C VAL A 190 -6.05 5.41 -1.93
N LEU A 191 -6.27 5.84 -0.69
CA LEU A 191 -6.83 7.16 -0.39
C LEU A 191 -5.97 8.28 -0.97
N LEU A 192 -4.66 8.23 -0.73
CA LEU A 192 -3.71 9.20 -1.27
C LEU A 192 -3.72 9.23 -2.80
N PHE A 193 -3.88 8.06 -3.43
CA PHE A 193 -3.94 7.93 -4.88
C PHE A 193 -5.18 8.54 -5.48
N ILE A 194 -6.36 8.22 -4.93
CA ILE A 194 -7.62 8.79 -5.38
C ILE A 194 -7.63 10.31 -5.16
N HIS A 195 -7.13 10.80 -4.03
CA HIS A 195 -7.05 12.24 -3.79
C HIS A 195 -6.18 12.96 -4.83
N ARG A 196 -5.03 12.37 -5.19
CA ARG A 196 -4.14 12.92 -6.24
C ARG A 196 -4.76 12.88 -7.63
N THR A 197 -5.45 11.81 -8.00
CA THR A 197 -6.09 11.72 -9.33
C THR A 197 -7.23 12.73 -9.46
N GLN A 198 -8.01 12.95 -8.39
CA GLN A 198 -9.06 13.98 -8.34
C GLN A 198 -8.48 15.39 -8.48
N GLU A 199 -7.41 15.72 -7.75
CA GLU A 199 -6.77 17.05 -7.83
C GLU A 199 -6.20 17.34 -9.23
N LYS A 200 -5.68 16.31 -9.92
CA LYS A 200 -5.20 16.43 -11.30
C LYS A 200 -6.30 16.51 -12.34
N GLY A 201 -7.46 15.90 -12.08
CA GLY A 201 -8.66 16.03 -12.92
C GLY A 201 -9.16 17.47 -12.90
N LEU A 202 -9.32 18.04 -11.70
CA LEU A 202 -9.73 19.44 -11.51
C LEU A 202 -8.81 20.45 -12.21
N LYS A 203 -7.48 20.27 -12.11
CA LYS A 203 -6.50 21.16 -12.79
C LYS A 203 -6.45 21.03 -14.32
N LYS A 204 -7.13 20.05 -14.92
CA LYS A 204 -7.25 19.93 -16.38
C LYS A 204 -8.52 20.59 -16.92
N GLU A 205 -9.47 20.91 -16.05
CA GLU A 205 -10.75 21.55 -16.39
C GLU A 205 -10.75 23.07 -16.14
N GLU A 206 -9.66 23.62 -15.57
CA GLU A 206 -9.34 25.05 -15.47
C GLU A 206 -8.39 25.48 -16.59
#